data_AF-A0A9D9UI88-F1
#
_entry.id   AF-A0A9D9UI88-F1
#
_cell.length_a   1.000
_cell.length_b   1.000
_cell.length_c   1.000
_cell.angle_alpha   90.00
_cell.angle_beta   90.00
_cell.angle_gamma   90.00
#
_symmetry.space_group_name_H-M   'P 1'
#
loop_
_entity.id
_entity.type
_entity.pdbx_description
1 polymer ?
#
loop_
_entity_poly.entity_id
_entity_poly.type
_entity_poly.pdbx_seq_one_letter_code
_entity_poly.pdbx_strand_id
1 'polypeptide(L)'
;GISKLLLNAPALHQDLENNWAVVAEAIQNILRREMYHEPYEALKDLTRGKSSISKTDIKDFITGLNVSDAIKKELMAITPHNYVGYY
;
A
#
# COMPACT_ATOMS: atom_id res chain seq x y z
N GLY A 1 10.26 -6.15 34.24
CA GLY A 1 9.25 -5.08 34.42
C GLY A 1 9.20 -4.26 33.15
N ILE A 2 8.01 -3.76 32.78
CA ILE A 2 7.75 -2.94 31.58
C ILE A 2 8.71 -1.75 31.46
N SER A 3 9.21 -1.24 32.59
CA SER A 3 10.24 -0.19 32.67
C SER A 3 11.61 -0.56 32.09
N LYS A 4 11.84 -1.82 31.68
CA LYS A 4 13.06 -2.24 30.96
C LYS A 4 12.87 -2.33 29.44
N LEU A 5 11.66 -2.05 28.92
CA LEU A 5 11.40 -2.08 27.48
C LEU A 5 11.97 -0.81 26.84
N LEU A 6 12.74 -1.00 25.78
CA LEU A 6 13.24 0.06 24.91
C LEU A 6 12.65 -0.15 23.52
N LEU A 7 12.10 0.92 22.95
CA LEU A 7 11.54 0.88 21.61
C LEU A 7 12.65 0.67 20.57
N ASN A 8 12.52 -0.38 19.76
CA ASN A 8 13.37 -0.58 18.59
C ASN A 8 12.71 0.03 17.36
N ALA A 9 12.72 1.37 17.27
CA ALA A 9 12.13 2.09 16.15
C ALA A 9 12.70 1.68 14.78
N PRO A 10 14.03 1.44 14.62
CA PRO A 10 14.59 0.96 13.35
C PRO A 10 14.00 -0.37 12.89
N ALA A 11 13.81 -1.33 13.80
CA ALA A 11 13.22 -2.63 13.44
C ALA A 11 11.77 -2.47 12.96
N LEU A 12 10.96 -1.68 13.66
CA LEU A 12 9.57 -1.42 13.26
C LEU A 12 9.49 -0.73 11.89
N HIS A 13 10.36 0.27 11.65
CA HIS A 13 10.41 0.94 10.37
C HIS A 13 10.78 -0.02 9.24
N GLN A 14 11.77 -0.89 9.47
CA GLN A 14 12.20 -1.87 8.47
C GLN A 14 11.10 -2.90 8.18
N ASP A 15 10.38 -3.34 9.22
CA ASP A 15 9.25 -4.25 9.04
C ASP A 15 8.15 -3.61 8.18
N LEU A 16 7.83 -2.33 8.40
CA LEU A 16 6.87 -1.61 7.55
C LEU A 16 7.37 -1.48 6.10
N GLU A 17 8.65 -1.17 5.89
CA GLU A 17 9.25 -1.10 4.54
C GLU A 17 9.29 -2.44 3.81
N ASN A 18 9.33 -3.55 4.55
CA ASN A 18 9.33 -4.89 3.95
C ASN A 18 7.92 -5.38 3.58
N ASN A 19 6.86 -4.69 4.02
CA ASN A 19 5.49 -5.17 3.94
C ASN A 19 4.56 -4.23 3.14
N TRP A 20 4.96 -3.79 1.95
CA TRP A 20 4.12 -2.92 1.10
C TRP A 20 2.80 -3.54 0.63
N ALA A 21 2.65 -4.87 0.75
CA ALA A 21 1.39 -5.56 0.47
C ALA A 21 0.20 -5.01 1.28
N VAL A 22 0.44 -4.45 2.48
CA VAL A 22 -0.63 -3.88 3.33
C VAL A 22 -1.32 -2.67 2.68
N VAL A 23 -0.63 -1.95 1.79
CA VAL A 23 -1.19 -0.78 1.09
C VAL A 23 -2.17 -1.20 -0.02
N ALA A 24 -2.18 -2.46 -0.43
CA ALA A 24 -3.06 -2.95 -1.50
C ALA A 24 -4.54 -2.68 -1.18
N GLU A 25 -4.98 -2.93 0.06
CA GLU A 25 -6.37 -2.67 0.46
C GLU A 25 -6.75 -1.19 0.30
N ALA A 26 -5.84 -0.26 0.67
CA ALA A 26 -6.06 1.17 0.52
C ALA A 26 -6.27 1.55 -0.95
N ILE A 27 -5.45 1.00 -1.84
CA ILE A 27 -5.56 1.18 -3.28
C ILE A 27 -6.90 0.63 -3.78
N GLN A 28 -7.29 -0.58 -3.35
CA GLN A 28 -8.57 -1.18 -3.72
C GLN A 28 -9.76 -0.31 -3.33
N ASN A 29 -9.74 0.27 -2.13
CA ASN A 29 -10.83 1.10 -1.63
C ASN A 29 -10.97 2.40 -2.45
N ILE A 30 -9.87 3.03 -2.81
CA ILE A 30 -9.89 4.21 -3.69
C ILE A 30 -10.40 3.83 -5.08
N LEU A 31 -9.94 2.72 -5.67
CA LEU A 31 -10.45 2.26 -6.96
C LEU A 31 -11.96 1.99 -6.95
N ARG A 32 -12.48 1.42 -5.85
CA ARG A 32 -13.93 1.24 -5.65
C ARG A 32 -14.66 2.58 -5.56
N ARG A 33 -14.10 3.56 -4.85
CA ARG A 33 -14.65 4.92 -4.73
C ARG A 33 -14.75 5.61 -6.10
N GLU A 34 -13.74 5.44 -6.94
CA GLU A 34 -13.70 5.98 -8.30
C GLU A 34 -14.50 5.16 -9.32
N MET A 35 -15.25 4.14 -8.87
CA MET A 35 -15.99 3.20 -9.72
C MET A 35 -15.14 2.60 -10.86
N TYR A 36 -13.86 2.34 -10.58
CA TYR A 36 -12.95 1.67 -11.50
C TYR A 36 -13.49 0.29 -11.87
N HIS A 37 -13.34 -0.12 -13.13
CA HIS A 37 -13.82 -1.42 -13.59
C HIS A 37 -13.01 -2.56 -12.96
N GLU A 38 -13.69 -3.56 -12.38
CA GLU A 38 -13.08 -4.77 -11.81
C GLU A 38 -11.86 -4.51 -10.89
N PRO A 39 -12.02 -3.73 -9.80
CA PRO A 39 -10.90 -3.33 -8.95
C PRO A 39 -10.20 -4.50 -8.26
N TYR A 40 -10.93 -5.61 -8.04
CA TYR A 40 -10.38 -6.83 -7.48
C TYR A 40 -9.44 -7.54 -8.45
N GLU A 41 -9.80 -7.66 -9.73
CA GLU A 41 -8.96 -8.32 -10.72
C GLU A 41 -7.71 -7.46 -11.03
N ALA A 42 -7.83 -6.13 -11.04
CA ALA A 42 -6.66 -5.25 -11.15
C ALA A 42 -5.66 -5.49 -10.00
N LEU A 43 -6.14 -5.65 -8.76
CA LEU A 43 -5.27 -5.96 -7.62
C LEU A 43 -4.68 -7.37 -7.65
N LYS A 44 -5.40 -8.31 -8.25
CA LYS A 44 -4.89 -9.66 -8.46
C LYS A 44 -3.67 -9.63 -9.37
N ASP A 45 -3.64 -8.78 -10.39
CA ASP A 45 -2.47 -8.62 -11.25
C ASP A 45 -1.25 -8.06 -10.50
N LEU A 46 -1.48 -7.18 -9.52
CA LEU A 46 -0.41 -6.67 -8.64
C LEU A 46 0.17 -7.77 -7.73
N THR A 47 -0.66 -8.72 -7.27
CA THR A 47 -0.28 -9.74 -6.27
C THR A 47 0.10 -11.09 -6.89
N ARG A 48 -0.28 -11.36 -8.14
CA ARG A 48 -0.14 -12.68 -8.78
C ARG A 48 1.32 -13.04 -9.02
N GLY A 49 1.73 -14.19 -8.48
CA GLY A 49 3.08 -14.74 -8.68
C GLY A 49 4.19 -14.02 -7.92
N LYS A 50 3.85 -13.04 -7.07
CA LYS A 50 4.82 -12.29 -6.27
C LYS A 50 4.81 -12.76 -4.82
N SER A 51 5.96 -13.25 -4.34
CA SER A 51 6.16 -13.65 -2.95
C SER A 51 6.18 -12.45 -1.99
N SER A 52 6.55 -11.29 -2.50
CA SER A 52 6.53 -10.01 -1.79
C SER A 52 6.21 -8.88 -2.78
N ILE A 53 5.63 -7.80 -2.27
CA ILE A 53 5.34 -6.59 -3.04
C ILE A 53 6.27 -5.51 -2.51
N SER A 54 7.00 -4.87 -3.43
CA SER A 54 7.85 -3.73 -3.12
C SER A 54 7.15 -2.41 -3.41
N LYS A 55 7.72 -1.31 -2.91
CA LYS A 55 7.32 0.05 -3.28
C LYS A 55 7.28 0.27 -4.80
N THR A 56 8.26 -0.28 -5.52
CA THR A 56 8.36 -0.15 -6.97
C THR A 56 7.20 -0.85 -7.66
N ASP A 57 6.84 -2.05 -7.22
CA ASP A 57 5.70 -2.80 -7.76
C ASP A 57 4.38 -2.02 -7.62
N ILE A 58 4.17 -1.39 -6.45
CA ILE A 58 3.01 -0.52 -6.21
C ILE A 58 3.02 0.68 -7.16
N LYS A 59 4.17 1.33 -7.31
CA LYS A 59 4.30 2.52 -8.17
C LYS A 59 4.05 2.19 -9.65
N ASP A 60 4.59 1.08 -10.12
CA ASP A 60 4.42 0.63 -11.50
C ASP A 60 2.96 0.28 -11.78
N PHE A 61 2.30 -0.41 -10.83
CA PHE A 61 0.87 -0.68 -10.88
C PHE A 61 0.04 0.61 -10.97
N ILE A 62 0.26 1.57 -10.05
CA ILE A 62 -0.49 2.83 -10.04
C ILE A 62 -0.31 3.62 -11.36
N THR A 63 0.90 3.58 -11.92
CA THR A 63 1.21 4.26 -13.19
C THR A 63 0.38 3.70 -14.35
N GLY A 64 0.17 2.38 -14.38
CA GLY A 64 -0.61 1.68 -15.39
C GLY A 64 -2.13 1.81 -15.28
N LEU A 65 -2.65 2.35 -14.17
CA LEU A 65 -4.10 2.53 -13.99
C LEU A 65 -4.66 3.59 -14.93
N ASN A 66 -5.84 3.31 -15.49
CA ASN A 66 -6.62 4.29 -16.27
C ASN A 66 -7.50 5.14 -15.35
N VAL A 67 -6.87 5.96 -14.51
CA VAL A 67 -7.52 6.91 -13.58
C VAL A 67 -6.91 8.29 -13.74
N SER A 68 -7.57 9.33 -13.21
CA SER A 68 -7.07 10.70 -13.31
C SER A 68 -5.73 10.88 -12.58
N ASP A 69 -4.93 11.87 -13.00
CA ASP A 69 -3.64 12.17 -12.37
C ASP A 69 -3.79 12.57 -10.89
N ALA A 70 -4.92 13.17 -10.52
CA ALA A 70 -5.22 13.48 -9.13
C ALA A 70 -5.32 12.20 -8.29
N ILE A 71 -6.00 11.18 -8.80
CA ILE A 71 -6.14 9.88 -8.14
C ILE A 71 -4.79 9.14 -8.12
N LYS A 72 -4.00 9.18 -9.21
CA LYS A 72 -2.64 8.61 -9.19
C LYS A 72 -1.77 9.25 -8.10
N LYS A 73 -1.84 10.58 -7.95
CA LYS A 73 -1.12 11.29 -6.88
C LYS A 73 -1.59 10.89 -5.48
N GLU A 74 -2.90 10.76 -5.28
CA GLU A 74 -3.48 10.29 -4.02
C GLU A 74 -2.98 8.88 -3.68
N LEU A 75 -3.07 7.94 -4.63
CA LEU A 75 -2.60 6.57 -4.48
C LEU A 75 -1.09 6.50 -4.18
N MET A 76 -0.27 7.31 -4.87
CA MET A 76 1.18 7.36 -4.65
C MET A 76 1.59 7.96 -3.29
N ALA A 77 0.70 8.68 -2.62
CA ALA A 77 0.97 9.23 -1.29
C ALA A 77 0.81 8.19 -0.18
N ILE A 78 0.18 7.04 -0.44
CA ILE A 78 -0.07 6.01 0.56
C ILE A 78 1.19 5.16 0.77
N THR A 79 1.54 4.95 2.03
CA THR A 79 2.69 4.17 2.48
C THR A 79 2.30 3.31 3.69
N PRO A 80 3.05 2.24 3.98
CA PRO A 80 2.81 1.45 5.20
C PRO A 80 2.86 2.29 6.50
N HIS A 81 3.58 3.42 6.49
CA HIS A 81 3.74 4.30 7.65
C HIS A 81 2.57 5.25 7.89
N ASN A 82 1.80 5.58 6.84
CA ASN A 82 0.67 6.49 6.97
C ASN A 82 -0.69 5.79 6.81
N TYR A 83 -0.71 4.53 6.39
CA TYR A 83 -1.92 3.71 6.33
C TYR A 83 -2.21 3.02 7.68
N VAL A 84 -2.55 3.84 8.67
CA VAL A 84 -2.71 3.42 10.08
C VAL A 84 -4.14 3.61 10.61
N GLY A 85 -5.06 4.11 9.78
CA GLY A 85 -6.45 4.35 10.16
C GLY A 85 -6.63 5.57 11.08
N TYR A 86 -7.78 5.61 11.77
CA TYR A 86 -8.07 6.62 12.79
C TYR A 86 -7.78 6.07 14.19
N TYR A 87 -7.31 6.95 15.07
CA TYR A 87 -7.14 6.72 16.51
C TYR A 87 -8.24 7.44 17.30
#